data_AF-X1VRY7-F1
#
_entry.id   AF-X1VRY7-F1
#
_cell.length_a   1.000
_cell.length_b   1.000
_cell.length_c   1.000
_cell.angle_alpha   90.00
_cell.angle_beta   90.00
_cell.angle_gamma   90.00
#
_symmetry.space_group_name_H-M   'P 1'
#
loop_
_entity.id
_entity.type
_entity.pdbx_description
1 polymer ?
#
loop_
_entity_poly.entity_id
_entity_poly.type
_entity_poly.pdbx_seq_one_letter_code
_entity_poly.pdbx_strand_id
1 'polypeptide(L)'
;MNSIATAVSDTAKIAGGQFGLRPSDGWLIGTMAEMKINFARLNEIAHVTSLGGHVVAETAPILGGYCGGPEGVAVANVAYHLNCILVMRGSAQLTFPIHFNYGCTSTRDVLWAVSASTQAISRNSHFPFFILSYTAAGPMTEMCLYELAAAVTTSVVSGASIEFGGVTKATVADHFTP
;
A
#
# COMPACT_ATOMS: atom_id res chain seq x y z
N MET A 1 -5.87 1.04 9.82
CA MET A 1 -6.33 2.15 8.96
C MET A 1 -7.84 2.05 8.77
N ASN A 2 -8.56 3.12 8.42
CA ASN A 2 -9.98 3.02 8.09
C ASN A 2 -10.25 3.77 6.77
N SER A 3 -10.87 3.09 5.82
CA SER A 3 -11.30 3.68 4.56
C SER A 3 -12.69 3.15 4.26
N ILE A 4 -13.49 3.98 3.59
CA ILE A 4 -14.79 3.54 3.10
C ILE A 4 -14.52 2.70 1.87
N ALA A 5 -14.29 1.40 2.10
CA ALA A 5 -13.77 0.46 1.11
C ALA A 5 -14.61 0.40 -0.18
N THR A 6 -15.89 0.78 -0.11
CA THR A 6 -16.83 0.80 -1.25
C THR A 6 -16.91 2.16 -1.97
N ALA A 7 -16.36 3.23 -1.39
CA ALA A 7 -16.43 4.56 -1.98
C ALA A 7 -15.24 4.81 -2.92
N VAL A 8 -15.50 4.70 -4.23
CA VAL A 8 -14.47 4.85 -5.26
C VAL A 8 -14.22 6.32 -5.66
N SER A 9 -15.25 7.19 -5.56
CA SER A 9 -15.12 8.63 -5.85
C SER A 9 -14.70 9.44 -4.62
N ASP A 10 -14.14 10.62 -4.86
CA ASP A 10 -13.81 11.60 -3.83
C ASP A 10 -15.06 12.06 -3.05
N THR A 11 -16.13 12.39 -3.77
CA THR A 11 -17.42 12.80 -3.19
C THR A 11 -18.00 11.74 -2.25
N ALA A 12 -17.97 10.46 -2.64
CA ALA A 12 -18.50 9.37 -1.83
C ALA A 12 -17.65 9.12 -0.59
N LYS A 13 -16.31 9.18 -0.72
CA LYS A 13 -15.40 9.02 0.43
C LYS A 13 -15.56 10.17 1.44
N ILE A 14 -15.62 11.41 0.95
CA ILE A 14 -15.77 12.60 1.78
C ILE A 14 -17.12 12.57 2.51
N ALA A 15 -18.22 12.33 1.78
CA ALA A 15 -19.55 12.27 2.38
C ALA A 15 -19.68 11.10 3.36
N GLY A 16 -19.17 9.94 2.96
CA GLY A 16 -19.21 8.75 3.79
C GLY A 16 -18.40 8.90 5.08
N GLY A 17 -17.34 9.72 5.07
CA GLY A 17 -16.45 9.89 6.22
C GLY A 17 -17.17 10.37 7.47
N GLN A 18 -18.27 11.11 7.30
CA GLN A 18 -19.13 11.58 8.37
C GLN A 18 -19.77 10.43 9.19
N PHE A 19 -19.83 9.21 8.66
CA PHE A 19 -20.45 8.05 9.30
C PHE A 19 -19.49 7.17 10.11
N GLY A 20 -18.31 7.67 10.45
CA GLY A 20 -17.44 6.98 11.41
C GLY A 20 -15.94 7.22 11.27
N LEU A 21 -15.48 7.85 10.19
CA LEU A 21 -14.06 8.19 10.02
C LEU A 21 -13.72 9.44 10.83
N ARG A 22 -12.80 9.28 11.77
CA ARG A 22 -12.32 10.35 12.65
C ARG A 22 -11.02 10.94 12.10
N PRO A 23 -10.65 12.16 12.51
CA PRO A 23 -9.34 12.71 12.20
C PRO A 23 -8.18 11.86 12.74
N SER A 24 -8.40 11.11 13.83
CA SER A 24 -7.44 10.17 14.40
C SER A 24 -7.22 8.90 13.57
N ASP A 25 -8.10 8.62 12.61
CA ASP A 25 -7.98 7.46 11.73
C ASP A 25 -7.03 7.78 10.57
N GLY A 26 -6.35 6.77 10.03
CA GLY A 26 -5.61 6.89 8.79
C GLY A 26 -6.57 6.79 7.60
N TRP A 27 -6.62 7.83 6.77
CA TRP A 27 -7.44 7.89 5.55
C TRP A 27 -6.62 7.40 4.35
N LEU A 28 -6.96 6.22 3.83
CA LEU A 28 -6.27 5.63 2.67
C LEU A 28 -6.59 6.41 1.39
N ILE A 29 -5.55 6.97 0.77
CA ILE A 29 -5.65 7.66 -0.52
C ILE A 29 -4.58 7.07 -1.43
N GLY A 30 -5.01 6.37 -2.49
CA GLY A 30 -4.11 5.69 -3.43
C GLY A 30 -3.72 6.52 -4.64
N THR A 31 -2.46 6.37 -5.05
CA THR A 31 -1.96 6.82 -6.36
C THR A 31 -2.30 5.81 -7.46
N MET A 32 -2.20 6.23 -8.71
CA MET A 32 -2.28 5.34 -9.87
C MET A 32 -0.87 4.92 -10.29
N ALA A 33 -0.68 3.61 -10.51
CA ALA A 33 0.56 3.06 -11.01
C ALA A 33 0.81 3.47 -12.49
N GLU A 34 1.94 4.07 -12.90
CA GLU A 34 3.08 4.55 -12.08
C GLU A 34 3.16 6.07 -11.94
N MET A 35 3.56 6.53 -10.75
CA MET A 35 3.87 7.93 -10.40
C MET A 35 2.81 8.94 -10.89
N LYS A 36 1.54 8.59 -10.75
CA LYS A 36 0.42 9.39 -11.24
C LYS A 36 -0.63 9.60 -10.16
N ILE A 37 -1.14 10.83 -10.07
CA ILE A 37 -2.26 11.20 -9.19
C ILE A 37 -3.30 11.98 -9.99
N ASN A 38 -4.57 11.80 -9.67
CA ASN A 38 -5.67 12.54 -10.31
C ASN A 38 -6.24 13.59 -9.35
N PHE A 39 -7.06 14.50 -9.89
CA PHE A 39 -7.67 15.57 -9.10
C PHE A 39 -8.62 15.05 -8.01
N ALA A 40 -9.30 13.91 -8.21
CA ALA A 40 -10.17 13.34 -7.18
C ALA A 40 -9.39 12.96 -5.91
N ARG A 41 -8.22 12.33 -6.05
CA ARG A 41 -7.34 12.03 -4.91
C ARG A 41 -6.80 13.31 -4.26
N LEU A 42 -6.51 14.36 -5.04
CA LEU A 42 -6.10 15.66 -4.50
C LEU A 42 -7.23 16.35 -3.71
N ASN A 43 -8.48 16.21 -4.14
CA ASN A 43 -9.65 16.70 -3.39
C ASN A 43 -9.78 15.97 -2.04
N GLU A 44 -9.60 14.64 -2.02
CA GLU A 44 -9.57 13.85 -0.78
C GLU A 44 -8.47 14.32 0.17
N ILE A 45 -7.24 14.54 -0.35
CA ILE A 45 -6.11 15.04 0.46
C ILE A 45 -6.43 16.41 1.04
N ALA A 46 -6.97 17.33 0.23
CA ALA A 46 -7.33 18.67 0.69
C ALA A 46 -8.39 18.62 1.79
N HIS A 47 -9.41 17.76 1.63
CA HIS A 47 -10.44 17.55 2.63
C HIS A 47 -9.86 17.02 3.94
N VAL A 48 -9.13 15.90 3.90
CA VAL A 48 -8.53 15.28 5.10
C VAL A 48 -7.60 16.26 5.81
N THR A 49 -6.78 16.99 5.07
CA THR A 49 -5.87 18.00 5.63
C THR A 49 -6.65 19.14 6.32
N SER A 50 -7.75 19.61 5.72
CA SER A 50 -8.58 20.66 6.33
C SER A 50 -9.28 20.23 7.63
N LEU A 51 -9.52 18.93 7.79
CA LEU A 51 -10.06 18.35 9.03
C LEU A 51 -8.98 18.11 10.10
N GLY A 52 -7.71 18.33 9.77
CA GLY A 52 -6.57 17.95 10.62
C GLY A 52 -6.39 16.44 10.74
N GLY A 53 -6.89 15.67 9.77
CA GLY A 53 -6.79 14.21 9.74
C GLY A 53 -5.47 13.68 9.16
N HIS A 54 -5.30 12.37 9.21
CA HIS A 54 -4.08 11.69 8.74
C HIS A 54 -4.28 11.03 7.38
N VAL A 55 -3.62 11.57 6.34
CA VAL A 55 -3.54 10.88 5.04
C VAL A 55 -2.57 9.70 5.15
N VAL A 56 -3.02 8.51 4.77
CA VAL A 56 -2.14 7.39 4.49
C VAL A 56 -2.04 7.20 2.98
N ALA A 57 -0.86 7.50 2.45
CA ALA A 57 -0.62 7.47 1.02
C ALA A 57 -0.38 6.04 0.56
N GLU A 58 -1.27 5.53 -0.26
CA GLU A 58 -1.21 4.19 -0.81
C GLU A 58 -0.54 4.17 -2.19
N THR A 59 0.43 3.27 -2.37
CA THR A 59 1.21 3.15 -3.60
C THR A 59 1.48 1.68 -3.96
N ALA A 60 1.33 1.34 -5.24
CA ALA A 60 1.41 -0.05 -5.71
C ALA A 60 2.26 -0.17 -6.98
N PRO A 61 3.60 -0.13 -6.88
CA PRO A 61 4.45 -0.32 -8.05
C PRO A 61 4.29 -1.74 -8.60
N ILE A 62 4.12 -1.86 -9.92
CA ILE A 62 3.76 -3.11 -10.59
C ILE A 62 4.98 -3.72 -11.26
N LEU A 63 5.40 -4.88 -10.75
CA LEU A 63 6.44 -5.69 -11.37
C LEU A 63 5.95 -6.29 -12.69
N GLY A 64 6.73 -6.08 -13.76
CA GLY A 64 6.35 -6.43 -15.13
C GLY A 64 5.43 -5.39 -15.79
N GLY A 65 5.09 -4.30 -15.08
CA GLY A 65 4.37 -3.15 -15.63
C GLY A 65 5.31 -2.07 -16.17
N TYR A 66 4.95 -0.80 -15.99
CA TYR A 66 5.75 0.33 -16.47
C TYR A 66 7.11 0.47 -15.76
N CYS A 67 7.26 -0.09 -14.57
CA CYS A 67 8.55 -0.19 -13.87
C CYS A 67 9.51 -1.20 -14.50
N GLY A 68 9.03 -2.10 -15.37
CA GLY A 68 9.83 -3.20 -15.89
C GLY A 68 10.17 -4.22 -14.81
N GLY A 69 11.47 -4.42 -14.57
CA GLY A 69 12.01 -5.42 -13.65
C GLY A 69 11.99 -5.03 -12.17
N PRO A 70 12.47 -5.93 -11.28
CA PRO A 70 12.44 -5.72 -9.84
C PRO A 70 13.28 -4.52 -9.38
N GLU A 71 14.36 -4.19 -10.08
CA GLU A 71 15.16 -2.98 -9.84
C GLU A 71 14.34 -1.71 -10.08
N GLY A 72 13.59 -1.67 -11.18
CA GLY A 72 12.73 -0.53 -11.52
C GLY A 72 11.58 -0.38 -10.53
N VAL A 73 11.02 -1.49 -10.06
CA VAL A 73 10.02 -1.51 -8.98
C VAL A 73 10.61 -0.98 -7.67
N ALA A 74 11.83 -1.38 -7.31
CA ALA A 74 12.49 -0.88 -6.11
C ALA A 74 12.74 0.64 -6.17
N VAL A 75 13.20 1.15 -7.31
CA VAL A 75 13.36 2.60 -7.54
C VAL A 75 12.02 3.32 -7.46
N ALA A 76 10.98 2.80 -8.12
CA ALA A 76 9.65 3.38 -8.09
C ALA A 76 9.08 3.41 -6.67
N ASN A 77 9.31 2.36 -5.86
CA ASN A 77 8.84 2.32 -4.48
C ASN A 77 9.47 3.42 -3.61
N VAL A 78 10.78 3.68 -3.79
CA VAL A 78 11.46 4.81 -3.13
C VAL A 78 10.91 6.15 -3.64
N ALA A 79 10.67 6.28 -4.95
CA ALA A 79 10.08 7.50 -5.51
C ALA A 79 8.66 7.76 -4.96
N TYR A 80 7.87 6.71 -4.75
CA TYR A 80 6.56 6.80 -4.11
C TYR A 80 6.64 7.25 -2.66
N HIS A 81 7.68 6.83 -1.93
CA HIS A 81 7.92 7.33 -0.58
C HIS A 81 8.12 8.84 -0.56
N LEU A 82 8.90 9.38 -1.50
CA LEU A 82 9.07 10.82 -1.67
C LEU A 82 7.77 11.50 -2.10
N ASN A 83 7.01 10.88 -3.00
CA ASN A 83 5.70 11.37 -3.43
C ASN A 83 4.68 11.46 -2.27
N CYS A 84 4.67 10.46 -1.38
CA CYS A 84 3.85 10.47 -0.17
C CYS A 84 4.13 11.71 0.68
N ILE A 85 5.41 12.02 0.91
CA ILE A 85 5.84 13.15 1.75
C ILE A 85 5.53 14.48 1.06
N LEU A 86 5.94 14.64 -0.20
CA LEU A 86 5.97 15.92 -0.88
C LEU A 86 4.64 16.31 -1.52
N VAL A 87 3.99 15.35 -2.19
CA VAL A 87 2.78 15.61 -2.98
C VAL A 87 1.53 15.31 -2.16
N MET A 88 1.49 14.14 -1.52
CA MET A 88 0.28 13.69 -0.82
C MET A 88 0.17 14.22 0.61
N ARG A 89 1.26 14.81 1.14
CA ARG A 89 1.33 15.31 2.52
C ARG A 89 0.92 14.23 3.53
N GLY A 90 1.32 12.98 3.26
CA GLY A 90 0.97 11.83 4.06
C GLY A 90 1.48 11.97 5.50
N SER A 91 0.79 11.30 6.42
CA SER A 91 1.31 10.98 7.77
C SER A 91 2.05 9.64 7.79
N ALA A 92 1.72 8.74 6.86
CA ALA A 92 2.43 7.50 6.60
C ALA A 92 2.26 7.08 5.14
N GLN A 93 3.17 6.22 4.66
CA GLN A 93 3.02 5.53 3.37
C GLN A 93 2.63 4.06 3.61
N LEU A 94 1.60 3.62 2.89
CA LEU A 94 1.30 2.20 2.68
C LEU A 94 1.80 1.84 1.28
N THR A 95 2.60 0.78 1.14
CA THR A 95 2.94 0.28 -0.19
C THR A 95 2.86 -1.24 -0.33
N PHE A 96 2.46 -1.68 -1.53
CA PHE A 96 2.43 -3.09 -1.92
C PHE A 96 2.91 -3.25 -3.35
N PRO A 97 4.23 -3.40 -3.57
CA PRO A 97 4.72 -3.85 -4.86
C PRO A 97 4.04 -5.18 -5.25
N ILE A 98 3.50 -5.27 -6.47
CA ILE A 98 2.65 -6.40 -6.88
C ILE A 98 3.09 -6.97 -8.22
N HIS A 99 3.04 -8.29 -8.36
CA HIS A 99 3.39 -8.97 -9.61
C HIS A 99 2.25 -8.88 -10.64
N PHE A 100 2.53 -8.38 -11.85
CA PHE A 100 1.51 -8.19 -12.91
C PHE A 100 0.70 -9.45 -13.24
N ASN A 101 1.39 -10.56 -13.54
CA ASN A 101 0.70 -11.82 -13.89
C ASN A 101 0.04 -12.52 -12.69
N TYR A 102 0.72 -12.54 -11.54
CA TYR A 102 0.27 -13.35 -10.41
C TYR A 102 -0.71 -12.62 -9.49
N GLY A 103 -0.70 -11.28 -9.47
CA GLY A 103 -1.58 -10.48 -8.62
C GLY A 103 -1.35 -10.71 -7.12
N CYS A 104 -0.12 -10.98 -6.73
CA CYS A 104 0.29 -11.19 -5.33
C CYS A 104 1.61 -10.47 -5.05
N THR A 105 1.97 -10.37 -3.78
CA THR A 105 3.16 -9.64 -3.30
C THR A 105 4.26 -10.56 -2.76
N SER A 106 4.07 -11.87 -2.87
CA SER A 106 4.86 -12.92 -2.22
C SER A 106 5.89 -13.56 -3.15
N THR A 107 5.96 -13.14 -4.41
CA THR A 107 6.90 -13.70 -5.39
C THR A 107 8.32 -13.23 -5.10
N ARG A 108 9.33 -14.06 -5.42
CA ARG A 108 10.74 -13.82 -5.05
C ARG A 108 11.26 -12.46 -5.52
N ASP A 109 10.92 -12.08 -6.74
CA ASP A 109 11.29 -10.81 -7.38
C ASP A 109 10.62 -9.60 -6.72
N VAL A 110 9.34 -9.71 -6.35
CA VAL A 110 8.64 -8.70 -5.55
C VAL A 110 9.26 -8.58 -4.16
N LEU A 111 9.49 -9.69 -3.47
CA LEU A 111 10.11 -9.70 -2.14
C LEU A 111 11.52 -9.07 -2.17
N TRP A 112 12.30 -9.33 -3.22
CA TRP A 112 13.59 -8.68 -3.41
C TRP A 112 13.42 -7.16 -3.57
N ALA A 113 12.49 -6.71 -4.41
CA ALA A 113 12.25 -5.28 -4.64
C ALA A 113 11.77 -4.58 -3.36
N VAL A 114 10.89 -5.22 -2.59
CA VAL A 114 10.45 -4.75 -1.26
C VAL A 114 11.65 -4.64 -0.33
N SER A 115 12.49 -5.68 -0.22
CA SER A 115 13.65 -5.67 0.67
C SER A 115 14.64 -4.55 0.34
N ALA A 116 14.98 -4.40 -0.94
CA ALA A 116 15.94 -3.40 -1.40
C ALA A 116 15.43 -1.98 -1.17
N SER A 117 14.19 -1.69 -1.58
CA SER A 117 13.58 -0.37 -1.40
C SER A 117 13.34 -0.03 0.06
N THR A 118 12.90 -0.99 0.88
CA THR A 118 12.66 -0.81 2.32
C THR A 118 13.95 -0.48 3.07
N GLN A 119 15.05 -1.17 2.77
CA GLN A 119 16.36 -0.84 3.34
C GLN A 119 16.82 0.55 2.93
N ALA A 120 16.61 0.93 1.67
CA ALA A 120 16.95 2.27 1.18
C ALA A 120 16.12 3.35 1.90
N ILE A 121 14.82 3.16 2.04
CA ILE A 121 13.94 4.09 2.77
C ILE A 121 14.36 4.18 4.24
N SER A 122 14.43 3.06 4.94
CA SER A 122 14.67 3.02 6.40
C SER A 122 16.03 3.59 6.80
N ARG A 123 17.05 3.49 5.92
CA ARG A 123 18.39 4.07 6.18
C ARG A 123 18.46 5.57 5.91
N ASN A 124 17.58 6.10 5.07
CA ASN A 124 17.67 7.49 4.56
C ASN A 124 16.47 8.37 4.92
N SER A 125 15.42 7.80 5.50
CA SER A 125 14.19 8.49 5.89
C SER A 125 13.68 7.95 7.22
N HIS A 126 13.21 8.85 8.08
CA HIS A 126 12.52 8.51 9.33
C HIS A 126 10.99 8.67 9.19
N PHE A 127 10.50 8.88 7.98
CA PHE A 127 9.06 9.02 7.73
C PHE A 127 8.35 7.66 7.84
N PRO A 128 7.22 7.56 8.56
CA PRO A 128 6.53 6.29 8.76
C PRO A 128 6.08 5.65 7.45
N PHE A 129 6.39 4.36 7.28
CA PHE A 129 5.89 3.57 6.18
C PHE A 129 5.75 2.10 6.57
N PHE A 130 4.93 1.39 5.82
CA PHE A 130 4.70 -0.02 6.03
C PHE A 130 4.29 -0.73 4.74
N ILE A 131 4.49 -2.04 4.75
CA ILE A 131 4.23 -2.90 3.60
C ILE A 131 2.90 -3.63 3.81
N LEU A 132 2.05 -3.59 2.79
CA LEU A 132 0.83 -4.38 2.70
C LEU A 132 1.11 -5.64 1.86
N SER A 133 0.60 -6.80 2.30
CA SER A 133 0.87 -8.09 1.64
C SER A 133 -0.41 -8.74 1.12
N TYR A 134 -0.39 -9.20 -0.15
CA TYR A 134 -1.46 -10.02 -0.74
C TYR A 134 -0.95 -11.41 -1.10
N THR A 135 -1.65 -12.45 -0.63
CA THR A 135 -1.32 -13.84 -0.98
C THR A 135 -2.09 -14.29 -2.22
N ALA A 136 -1.47 -15.13 -3.04
CA ALA A 136 -2.16 -15.79 -4.14
C ALA A 136 -3.10 -16.90 -3.63
N ALA A 137 -2.66 -17.66 -2.63
CA ALA A 137 -3.43 -18.71 -2.00
C ALA A 137 -4.54 -18.16 -1.10
N GLY A 138 -5.58 -18.98 -0.91
CA GLY A 138 -6.73 -18.65 -0.09
C GLY A 138 -6.57 -19.02 1.39
N PRO A 139 -7.55 -18.63 2.22
CA PRO A 139 -7.50 -18.87 3.66
C PRO A 139 -7.46 -20.36 3.97
N MET A 140 -6.98 -20.72 5.16
CA MET A 140 -6.91 -22.12 5.62
C MET A 140 -6.07 -23.04 4.72
N THR A 141 -5.06 -22.49 4.03
CA THR A 141 -4.08 -23.26 3.26
C THR A 141 -2.68 -23.03 3.79
N GLU A 142 -1.85 -24.07 3.76
CA GLU A 142 -0.44 -23.99 4.16
C GLU A 142 0.33 -22.98 3.30
N MET A 143 0.03 -22.94 1.99
CA MET A 143 0.63 -21.99 1.06
C MET A 143 0.35 -20.53 1.43
N CYS A 144 -0.87 -20.19 1.85
CA CYS A 144 -1.19 -18.84 2.30
C CYS A 144 -0.34 -18.42 3.51
N LEU A 145 -0.17 -19.33 4.48
CA LEU A 145 0.69 -19.09 5.65
C LEU A 145 2.16 -18.92 5.25
N TYR A 146 2.66 -19.69 4.29
CA TYR A 146 4.02 -19.54 3.80
C TYR A 146 4.24 -18.26 2.99
N GLU A 147 3.29 -17.88 2.13
CA GLU A 147 3.34 -16.60 1.42
C GLU A 147 3.37 -15.42 2.39
N LEU A 148 2.53 -15.47 3.43
CA LEU A 148 2.49 -14.44 4.47
C LEU A 148 3.79 -14.42 5.28
N ALA A 149 4.29 -15.58 5.71
CA ALA A 149 5.55 -15.68 6.45
C ALA A 149 6.72 -15.10 5.63
N ALA A 150 6.79 -15.37 4.34
CA ALA A 150 7.80 -14.83 3.44
C ALA A 150 7.71 -13.30 3.32
N ALA A 151 6.50 -12.77 3.11
CA ALA A 151 6.28 -11.33 2.98
C ALA A 151 6.59 -10.59 4.28
N VAL A 152 6.04 -11.04 5.41
CA VAL A 152 6.26 -10.42 6.73
C VAL A 152 7.73 -10.47 7.13
N THR A 153 8.40 -11.62 6.97
CA THR A 153 9.83 -11.74 7.28
C THR A 153 10.65 -10.76 6.44
N THR A 154 10.35 -10.66 5.15
CA THR A 154 11.03 -9.74 4.24
C THR A 154 10.86 -8.30 4.69
N SER A 155 9.62 -7.86 4.97
CA SER A 155 9.31 -6.49 5.38
C SER A 155 9.94 -6.12 6.72
N VAL A 156 9.78 -6.95 7.75
CA VAL A 156 10.28 -6.66 9.10
C VAL A 156 11.80 -6.64 9.11
N VAL A 157 12.45 -7.63 8.51
CA VAL A 157 13.93 -7.72 8.51
C VAL A 157 14.56 -6.61 7.67
N SER A 158 13.89 -6.11 6.63
CA SER A 158 14.38 -4.99 5.82
C SER A 158 14.16 -3.61 6.45
N GLY A 159 13.38 -3.51 7.53
CA GLY A 159 13.18 -2.28 8.31
C GLY A 159 11.80 -1.63 8.21
N ALA A 160 10.83 -2.26 7.53
CA ALA A 160 9.46 -1.75 7.43
C ALA A 160 8.59 -2.22 8.59
N SER A 161 7.58 -1.41 8.92
CA SER A 161 6.38 -1.90 9.61
C SER A 161 5.50 -2.71 8.63
N ILE A 162 4.54 -3.47 9.16
CA ILE A 162 3.68 -4.34 8.36
C ILE A 162 2.21 -3.99 8.55
N GLU A 163 1.43 -4.13 7.47
CA GLU A 163 -0.02 -4.28 7.53
C GLU A 163 -0.38 -5.58 6.81
N PHE A 164 -1.26 -6.36 7.40
CA PHE A 164 -1.76 -7.56 6.74
C PHE A 164 -2.77 -7.14 5.67
N GLY A 165 -2.53 -7.57 4.42
CA GLY A 165 -3.48 -7.39 3.33
C GLY A 165 -4.37 -8.61 3.15
N GLY A 166 -4.98 -8.73 1.97
CA GLY A 166 -5.97 -9.78 1.72
C GLY A 166 -5.35 -11.09 1.23
N VAL A 167 -6.07 -12.18 1.48
CA VAL A 167 -5.77 -13.50 0.91
C VAL A 167 -6.59 -13.72 -0.35
N THR A 168 -6.27 -14.73 -1.15
CA THR A 168 -6.91 -14.97 -2.46
C THR A 168 -6.87 -13.72 -3.35
N LYS A 169 -5.76 -12.98 -3.33
CA LYS A 169 -5.57 -11.71 -4.05
C LYS A 169 -6.60 -10.62 -3.70
N ALA A 170 -7.34 -10.78 -2.60
CA ALA A 170 -8.49 -9.97 -2.21
C ALA A 170 -9.58 -9.83 -3.29
N THR A 171 -9.72 -10.80 -4.19
CA THR A 171 -10.71 -10.77 -5.27
C THR A 171 -11.93 -11.64 -5.02
N VAL A 172 -11.92 -12.44 -3.95
CA VAL A 172 -13.01 -13.36 -3.62
C VAL A 172 -13.67 -12.92 -2.32
N ALA A 173 -14.98 -12.67 -2.38
CA ALA A 173 -15.78 -12.25 -1.23
C ALA A 173 -15.73 -13.32 -0.13
N ASP A 174 -15.71 -12.86 1.13
CA ASP A 174 -15.73 -13.69 2.35
C ASP A 174 -14.59 -14.72 2.47
N HIS A 175 -13.54 -14.59 1.66
CA HIS A 175 -12.33 -15.39 1.75
C HIS A 175 -11.26 -14.61 2.51
N PHE A 176 -11.61 -14.12 3.69
CA PHE A 176 -10.70 -13.41 4.60
C PHE A 176 -11.05 -13.79 6.03
N THR A 177 -10.07 -14.25 6.79
CA THR A 177 -10.22 -14.58 8.20
C THR A 177 -9.19 -13.79 9.03
N PRO A 178 -9.47 -13.55 10.32
CA PRO A 178 -8.46 -13.02 11.24
C PRO A 178 -7.18 -13.87 11.27
#